data_AF-A0A838FUD5-F1
#
_entry.id   AF-A0A838FUD5-F1
#
_cell.length_a   1.000
_cell.length_b   1.000
_cell.length_c   1.000
_cell.angle_alpha   90.00
_cell.angle_beta   90.00
_cell.angle_gamma   90.00
#
_symmetry.space_group_name_H-M   'P 1'
#
loop_
_entity.id
_entity.type
_entity.pdbx_description
1 polymer ?
#
loop_
_entity_poly.entity_id
_entity_poly.type
_entity_poly.pdbx_seq_one_letter_code
_entity_poly.pdbx_strand_id
1 'polypeptide(L)'
;MSEDRKTPEQRATMTDLERLRHSAAHVMATAILRLWPEAQFAAGPPVENGFYYDVDLPHRITPEDFSKIEAEMKKETKANHTFERVVLPRDEALAMAERGELGALGVRPSPSRFKLDIIQNIPEGEEIS
;
A
#
# COMPACT_ATOMS: atom_id res chain seq x y z
N MET A 1 17.01 19.84 -0.34
CA MET A 1 16.02 18.76 -0.11
C MET A 1 14.67 19.33 -0.48
N SER A 2 14.00 18.68 -1.43
CA SER A 2 13.06 19.22 -2.40
C SER A 2 11.79 19.86 -1.82
N GLU A 3 11.38 20.98 -2.40
CA GLU A 3 10.17 21.77 -2.11
C GLU A 3 8.83 21.04 -2.42
N ASP A 4 8.86 19.77 -2.82
CA ASP A 4 7.69 18.99 -3.28
C ASP A 4 7.08 18.02 -2.25
N ARG A 5 7.63 17.92 -1.02
CA ARG A 5 7.07 17.01 0.00
C ARG A 5 5.91 17.66 0.76
N LYS A 6 4.75 17.02 0.75
CA LYS A 6 3.61 17.41 1.60
C LYS A 6 3.97 17.40 3.09
N THR A 7 3.63 18.47 3.80
CA THR A 7 3.72 18.53 5.27
C THR A 7 2.82 17.47 5.91
N PRO A 8 3.05 17.07 7.18
CA PRO A 8 2.16 16.17 7.89
C PRO A 8 0.68 16.62 7.86
N GLU A 9 0.39 17.92 8.03
CA GLU A 9 -1.00 18.41 7.95
C GLU A 9 -1.59 18.29 6.55
N GLN A 10 -0.79 18.55 5.51
CA GLN A 10 -1.22 18.38 4.11
C GLN A 10 -1.48 16.91 3.77
N ARG A 11 -0.78 15.97 4.40
CA ARG A 11 -1.06 14.52 4.26
C ARG A 11 -2.35 14.09 4.96
N ALA A 12 -2.70 14.74 6.07
CA ALA A 12 -3.91 14.47 6.82
C ALA A 12 -5.19 15.00 6.15
N THR A 13 -5.05 15.86 5.15
CA THR A 13 -6.18 16.54 4.51
C THR A 13 -6.61 15.77 3.27
N MET A 14 -7.63 14.91 3.41
CA MET A 14 -8.31 14.24 2.31
C MET A 14 -9.81 14.46 2.42
N THR A 15 -10.45 14.76 1.29
CA THR A 15 -11.91 14.71 1.16
C THR A 15 -12.42 13.29 1.39
N ASP A 16 -13.70 13.15 1.74
CA ASP A 16 -14.29 11.83 1.97
C ASP A 16 -14.20 10.92 0.74
N LEU A 17 -14.34 11.51 -0.46
CA LEU A 17 -14.20 10.78 -1.72
C LEU A 17 -12.75 10.31 -1.96
N GLU A 18 -11.76 11.14 -1.66
CA GLU A 18 -10.35 10.73 -1.74
C GLU A 18 -10.02 9.63 -0.74
N ARG A 19 -10.56 9.68 0.49
CA ARG A 19 -10.38 8.60 1.48
C ARG A 19 -11.01 7.30 1.00
N LEU A 20 -12.20 7.36 0.41
CA LEU A 20 -12.87 6.19 -0.17
C LEU A 20 -12.02 5.58 -1.28
N ARG A 21 -11.49 6.41 -2.20
CA ARG A 21 -10.62 5.97 -3.30
C ARG A 21 -9.29 5.40 -2.80
N HIS A 22 -8.69 6.00 -1.80
CA HIS A 22 -7.47 5.49 -1.17
C HIS A 22 -7.71 4.13 -0.50
N SER A 23 -8.84 3.99 0.20
CA SER A 23 -9.24 2.71 0.80
C SER A 23 -9.47 1.64 -0.28
N ALA A 24 -10.10 2.01 -1.41
CA ALA A 24 -10.27 1.12 -2.55
C ALA A 24 -8.94 0.70 -3.20
N ALA A 25 -7.92 1.57 -3.21
CA ALA A 25 -6.57 1.21 -3.66
C ALA A 25 -5.95 0.12 -2.77
N HIS A 26 -6.13 0.20 -1.45
CA HIS A 26 -5.69 -0.86 -0.53
C HIS A 26 -6.46 -2.16 -0.74
N VAL A 27 -7.77 -2.12 -0.94
CA VAL A 27 -8.57 -3.32 -1.27
C VAL A 27 -8.07 -3.98 -2.55
N MET A 28 -7.73 -3.19 -3.58
CA MET A 28 -7.12 -3.70 -4.81
C MET A 28 -5.74 -4.33 -4.56
N ALA A 29 -4.90 -3.71 -3.74
CA ALA A 29 -3.59 -4.27 -3.39
C ALA A 29 -3.72 -5.61 -2.65
N THR A 30 -4.63 -5.71 -1.68
CA THR A 30 -4.96 -6.96 -0.98
C THR A 30 -5.43 -8.03 -1.96
N ALA A 31 -6.33 -7.69 -2.88
CA ALA A 31 -6.81 -8.60 -3.92
C ALA A 31 -5.68 -9.09 -4.84
N ILE A 32 -4.77 -8.21 -5.26
CA ILE A 32 -3.59 -8.59 -6.04
C ILE A 32 -2.69 -9.54 -5.24
N LEU A 33 -2.45 -9.29 -3.95
CA LEU A 33 -1.66 -10.18 -3.09
C LEU A 33 -2.29 -11.56 -2.89
N ARG A 34 -3.62 -11.67 -2.88
CA ARG A 34 -4.32 -12.96 -2.84
C ARG A 34 -4.07 -13.79 -4.10
N LEU A 35 -3.97 -13.13 -5.25
CA LEU A 35 -3.72 -13.76 -6.54
C LEU A 35 -2.23 -14.03 -6.78
N TRP A 36 -1.38 -13.09 -6.38
CA TRP A 36 0.07 -13.09 -6.55
C TRP A 36 0.78 -12.58 -5.29
N PRO A 37 1.07 -13.47 -4.32
CA PRO A 37 1.65 -13.10 -3.03
C PRO A 37 3.01 -12.42 -3.09
N GLU A 38 3.74 -12.56 -4.21
CA GLU A 38 5.05 -11.97 -4.43
C GLU A 38 5.02 -10.48 -4.83
N ALA A 39 3.84 -9.93 -5.16
CA ALA A 39 3.68 -8.55 -5.61
C ALA A 39 4.31 -7.54 -4.63
N GLN A 40 5.08 -6.59 -5.17
CA GLN A 40 5.72 -5.52 -4.41
C GLN A 40 5.07 -4.18 -4.72
N PHE A 41 4.59 -3.47 -3.70
CA PHE A 41 3.82 -2.23 -3.86
C PHE A 41 4.63 -0.99 -3.51
N ALA A 42 4.68 -0.02 -4.43
CA ALA A 42 5.30 1.28 -4.21
C ALA A 42 4.28 2.29 -3.65
N ALA A 43 3.53 2.97 -4.53
CA ALA A 43 2.58 4.02 -4.19
C ALA A 43 1.19 3.73 -4.78
N GLY A 44 0.14 4.06 -4.02
CA GLY A 44 -1.25 3.91 -4.46
C GLY A 44 -2.14 5.08 -4.05
N PRO A 45 -1.92 6.29 -4.61
CA PRO A 45 -2.69 7.47 -4.23
C PRO A 45 -4.08 7.49 -4.90
N PRO A 46 -5.06 8.16 -4.28
CA PRO A 46 -6.25 8.59 -5.00
C PRO A 46 -5.90 9.69 -5.99
N VAL A 47 -6.67 9.77 -7.07
CA VAL A 47 -6.60 10.81 -8.10
C VAL A 47 -8.01 11.37 -8.37
N GLU A 48 -8.10 12.42 -9.20
CA GLU A 48 -9.36 13.13 -9.48
C GLU A 48 -10.51 12.20 -9.90
N ASN A 49 -10.23 11.17 -10.69
CA ASN A 49 -11.23 10.26 -11.26
C ASN A 49 -11.10 8.81 -10.77
N GLY A 50 -10.34 8.55 -9.70
CA GLY A 50 -10.16 7.18 -9.22
C GLY A 50 -8.94 7.03 -8.31
N PHE A 51 -8.18 5.96 -8.53
CA PHE A 51 -6.92 5.67 -7.86
C PHE A 51 -6.08 4.78 -8.77
N TYR A 52 -4.80 4.64 -8.47
CA TYR A 52 -3.93 3.65 -9.09
C TYR A 52 -3.06 2.98 -8.04
N TYR A 53 -2.29 1.97 -8.44
CA TYR A 53 -1.23 1.41 -7.62
C TYR A 53 -0.05 0.99 -8.48
N ASP A 54 1.15 1.49 -8.15
CA ASP A 54 2.41 1.03 -8.73
C ASP A 54 2.82 -0.30 -8.09
N VAL A 55 2.86 -1.35 -8.90
CA VAL A 55 3.17 -2.72 -8.48
C VAL A 55 4.28 -3.31 -9.34
N ASP A 56 5.27 -3.93 -8.70
CA ASP A 56 6.24 -4.81 -9.35
C ASP A 56 5.85 -6.26 -9.10
N LEU A 57 5.70 -7.01 -10.19
CA LEU A 57 5.20 -8.37 -10.19
C LEU A 57 5.76 -9.12 -11.42
N PRO A 58 6.26 -10.36 -11.28
CA PRO A 58 6.73 -11.13 -12.43
C PRO A 58 5.64 -11.39 -13.48
N HIS A 59 4.40 -11.59 -13.03
CA HIS A 59 3.23 -11.70 -13.89
C HIS A 59 2.85 -10.33 -14.47
N ARG A 60 2.79 -10.26 -15.80
CA ARG A 60 2.27 -9.08 -16.51
C ARG A 60 0.75 -9.11 -16.46
N ILE A 61 0.16 -8.19 -15.69
CA ILE A 61 -1.29 -8.01 -15.63
C ILE A 61 -1.83 -7.64 -17.02
N THR A 62 -2.85 -8.37 -17.46
CA THR A 62 -3.57 -8.12 -18.72
C THR A 62 -5.06 -7.86 -18.45
N PRO A 63 -5.84 -7.37 -19.43
CA PRO A 63 -7.26 -7.12 -19.24
C PRO A 63 -8.07 -8.34 -18.77
N GLU A 64 -7.65 -9.55 -19.12
CA GLU A 64 -8.30 -10.80 -18.68
C GLU A 64 -8.23 -10.99 -17.15
N ASP A 65 -7.21 -10.43 -16.50
CA ASP A 65 -7.03 -10.54 -15.05
C ASP A 65 -7.92 -9.57 -14.27
N PHE A 66 -8.41 -8.50 -14.89
CA PHE A 66 -9.26 -7.51 -14.20
C PHE A 66 -10.50 -8.16 -13.60
N SER A 67 -11.11 -9.11 -14.32
CA SER A 67 -12.27 -9.86 -13.81
C SER A 67 -11.94 -10.65 -12.53
N LYS A 68 -10.72 -11.19 -12.40
CA LYS A 68 -10.26 -11.93 -11.22
C LYS A 68 -9.97 -10.99 -10.07
N ILE A 69 -9.27 -9.88 -10.34
CA ILE A 69 -8.93 -8.86 -9.34
C ILE A 69 -10.23 -8.27 -8.77
N GLU A 70 -11.19 -7.87 -9.61
CA GLU A 70 -12.48 -7.34 -9.16
C GLU A 70 -13.29 -8.35 -8.35
N ALA A 71 -13.27 -9.63 -8.73
CA ALA A 71 -13.93 -10.68 -7.98
C ALA A 71 -13.33 -10.82 -6.58
N GLU A 72 -12.01 -10.75 -6.46
CA GLU A 72 -11.32 -10.84 -5.17
C GLU A 72 -11.53 -9.57 -4.33
N MET A 73 -11.51 -8.38 -4.92
CA MET A 73 -11.86 -7.11 -4.25
C MET A 73 -13.27 -7.18 -3.64
N LYS A 74 -14.25 -7.73 -4.37
CA LYS A 74 -15.62 -7.92 -3.86
C LYS A 74 -15.65 -8.87 -2.65
N LYS A 75 -14.84 -9.93 -2.64
CA LYS A 75 -14.74 -10.85 -1.49
C LYS A 75 -14.14 -10.15 -0.28
N GLU A 76 -13.02 -9.45 -0.45
CA GLU A 76 -12.34 -8.71 0.62
C GLU A 76 -13.23 -7.61 1.21
N THR A 77 -14.00 -6.93 0.36
CA THR A 77 -14.98 -5.93 0.82
C THR A 77 -16.10 -6.57 1.65
N LYS A 78 -16.59 -7.75 1.23
CA LYS A 78 -17.63 -8.50 1.95
C LYS A 78 -17.14 -9.09 3.27
N ALA A 79 -15.85 -9.38 3.37
CA ALA A 79 -15.23 -9.85 4.61
C ALA A 79 -15.26 -8.78 5.72
N ASN A 80 -15.43 -7.50 5.37
CA ASN A 80 -15.64 -6.38 6.29
C ASN A 80 -14.55 -6.31 7.38
N HIS A 81 -13.30 -6.46 6.95
CA HIS A 81 -12.14 -6.31 7.82
C HIS A 81 -12.06 -4.88 8.38
N THR A 82 -11.63 -4.76 9.64
CA THR A 82 -11.38 -3.47 10.28
C THR A 82 -10.03 -2.91 9.81
N PHE A 83 -10.01 -1.63 9.42
CA PHE A 83 -8.76 -0.91 9.21
C PHE A 83 -8.23 -0.41 10.55
N GLU A 84 -7.00 -0.80 10.89
CA GLU A 84 -6.32 -0.36 12.09
C GLU A 84 -5.08 0.45 11.69
N ARG A 85 -4.96 1.67 12.22
CA ARG A 85 -3.76 2.48 12.09
C ARG A 85 -2.84 2.17 13.27
N VAL A 86 -1.61 1.78 12.98
CA VAL A 86 -0.58 1.52 13.98
C VAL A 86 0.56 2.51 13.76
N VAL A 87 1.05 3.12 14.83
CA VAL A 87 2.28 3.92 14.79
C VAL A 87 3.43 3.01 15.23
N LEU A 88 4.45 2.89 14.40
CA LEU A 88 5.58 2.01 14.65
C LEU A 88 6.88 2.81 14.90
N PRO A 89 7.73 2.36 15.82
CA PRO A 89 9.13 2.76 15.86
C PRO A 89 9.80 2.52 14.50
N ARG A 90 10.71 3.43 14.11
CA ARG A 90 11.39 3.36 12.81
C ARG A 90 12.20 2.09 12.61
N ASP A 91 12.92 1.68 13.64
CA ASP A 91 13.71 0.44 13.66
C ASP A 91 12.82 -0.79 13.50
N GLU A 92 11.64 -0.81 14.14
CA GLU A 92 10.65 -1.88 13.97
C GLU A 92 10.09 -1.90 12.54
N ALA A 93 9.71 -0.75 12.00
CA ALA A 93 9.22 -0.65 10.62
C ALA A 93 10.27 -1.11 9.59
N LEU A 94 11.54 -0.75 9.79
CA LEU A 94 12.66 -1.24 8.98
C LEU A 94 12.82 -2.75 9.11
N ALA A 95 12.78 -3.30 10.33
CA ALA A 95 12.90 -4.75 10.53
C ALA A 95 11.74 -5.53 9.89
N MET A 96 10.51 -5.03 9.98
CA MET A 96 9.35 -5.61 9.28
C MET A 96 9.52 -5.55 7.77
N ALA A 97 10.03 -4.44 7.23
CA ALA A 97 10.32 -4.30 5.81
C ALA A 97 11.40 -5.29 5.35
N GLU A 98 12.47 -5.48 6.12
CA GLU A 98 13.53 -6.45 5.82
C GLU A 98 13.01 -7.90 5.82
N ARG A 99 12.10 -8.24 6.74
CA ARG A 99 11.40 -9.54 6.75
C ARG A 99 10.34 -9.67 5.66
N GLY A 100 10.11 -8.63 4.87
CA GLY A 100 9.11 -8.65 3.80
C GLY A 100 7.67 -8.66 4.31
N GLU A 101 7.40 -8.15 5.51
CA GLU A 101 6.03 -8.12 6.07
C GLU A 101 5.22 -6.93 5.54
N LEU A 102 5.88 -5.78 5.32
CA LEU A 102 5.17 -4.57 4.93
C LEU A 102 4.64 -4.66 3.49
N GLY A 103 3.37 -4.32 3.30
CA GLY A 103 2.69 -4.40 2.00
C GLY A 103 2.52 -5.83 1.48
N ALA A 104 2.45 -6.83 2.36
CA ALA A 104 2.06 -8.21 2.06
C ALA A 104 0.97 -8.72 3.02
N LEU A 105 0.49 -9.93 2.77
CA LEU A 105 -0.42 -10.65 3.67
C LEU A 105 0.31 -11.37 4.82
N GLY A 106 1.65 -11.32 4.84
CA GLY A 106 2.51 -11.97 5.84
C GLY A 106 3.99 -11.86 5.48
N VAL A 107 4.85 -12.55 6.23
CA VAL A 107 6.29 -12.66 5.97
C VAL A 107 6.53 -13.30 4.60
N ARG A 108 7.50 -12.77 3.84
CA ARG A 108 7.91 -13.34 2.55
C ARG A 108 9.44 -13.47 2.48
N PRO A 109 10.00 -14.32 1.59
CA PRO A 109 11.45 -14.56 1.53
C PRO A 109 12.29 -13.35 1.13
N SER A 110 11.66 -12.34 0.51
CA SER A 110 12.32 -11.14 0.00
C SER A 110 11.90 -9.88 0.77
N PRO A 111 12.81 -8.94 1.06
CA PRO A 111 12.46 -7.67 1.67
C PRO A 111 11.35 -6.91 0.93
N SER A 112 10.61 -6.08 1.65
CA SER A 112 9.64 -5.14 1.13
C SER A 112 10.32 -3.96 0.47
N ARG A 113 10.96 -4.20 -0.68
CA ARG A 113 11.89 -3.28 -1.36
C ARG A 113 11.40 -1.83 -1.38
N PHE A 114 10.19 -1.58 -1.87
CA PHE A 114 9.67 -0.22 -1.98
C PHE A 114 9.28 0.40 -0.63
N LYS A 115 8.80 -0.41 0.33
CA LYS A 115 8.45 0.09 1.67
C LYS A 115 9.71 0.46 2.46
N LEU A 116 10.75 -0.34 2.30
CA LEU A 116 12.07 -0.09 2.87
C LEU A 116 12.65 1.24 2.35
N ASP A 117 12.64 1.45 1.03
CA ASP A 117 13.06 2.72 0.41
C ASP A 117 12.23 3.91 0.92
N ILE A 118 10.90 3.78 0.99
CA ILE A 118 10.03 4.82 1.53
C ILE A 118 10.41 5.18 2.97
N ILE A 119 10.57 4.17 3.85
CA ILE A 119 10.89 4.40 5.27
C ILE A 119 12.24 5.10 5.41
N GLN A 120 13.26 4.68 4.66
CA GLN A 120 14.59 5.30 4.70
C GLN A 120 14.57 6.78 4.28
N ASN A 121 13.63 7.17 3.42
CA ASN A 121 13.47 8.55 2.95
C ASN A 121 12.50 9.40 3.81
N ILE A 122 11.95 8.85 4.90
CA ILE A 122 11.21 9.64 5.91
C ILE A 122 12.23 10.32 6.84
N PRO A 123 12.22 11.66 7.02
CA PRO A 123 13.09 12.38 7.95
C PRO A 123 13.02 11.85 9.38
N GLU A 124 14.13 11.99 10.11
CA GLU A 124 14.18 11.67 11.54
C GLU A 124 13.14 12.47 12.33
N GLY A 125 12.53 11.84 13.33
CA GLY A 125 11.49 12.43 14.16
C GLY A 125 10.07 12.42 13.56
N GLU A 126 9.89 12.12 12.27
CA GLU A 126 8.55 11.91 11.71
C GLU A 126 7.99 10.52 12.08
N GLU A 127 6.70 10.47 12.45
CA GLU A 127 5.98 9.23 12.72
C GLU A 127 5.86 8.35 11.46
N ILE A 128 5.92 7.03 11.67
CA ILE A 128 5.66 6.01 10.65
C ILE A 128 4.37 5.29 11.03
N SER A 129 3.38 5.31 10.14
CA SER A 129 2.09 4.62 10.30
C SER A 129 1.52 4.15 8.98
#